data_AF-A0A671KA92-F1
#
_entry.id   AF-A0A671KA92-F1
#
_cell.length_a   1.000
_cell.length_b   1.000
_cell.length_c   1.000
_cell.angle_alpha   90.00
_cell.angle_beta   90.00
_cell.angle_gamma   90.00
#
_symmetry.space_group_name_H-M   'P 1'
#
loop_
_entity.id
_entity.type
_entity.pdbx_description
1 polymer ?
#
loop_
_entity_poly.entity_id
_entity_poly.type
_entity_poly.pdbx_seq_one_letter_code
_entity_poly.pdbx_strand_id
1 'polypeptide(L)'
;AGETKPKPFVPALVPPKIPDGEKVDFDDIHRKRMEKDLTELQTLIEAHFESRKKEEEELINLTQRIEHRRAERAEQHRIRTEREKERQNKLAEEKARKEEEEAKRKADDDAKKKKVLTSFQYTGFMQRTDKRGGPKKQTEREKKKTILSERRKELNVENLSADKLRETANELWKSMRQLEAEKFELQYRYMCQKYEITVLRNRVSDHQKK
;
A
#
# COMPACT_ATOMS: atom_id res chain seq x y z
N ALA A 1 83.11 -76.17 -4.44
CA ALA A 1 81.78 -75.89 -5.01
C ALA A 1 81.50 -74.41 -4.84
N GLY A 2 81.09 -73.71 -5.90
CA GLY A 2 80.84 -72.27 -5.89
C GLY A 2 80.73 -71.73 -7.31
N GLU A 3 79.58 -71.99 -7.92
CA GLU A 3 79.25 -71.83 -9.34
C GLU A 3 79.43 -70.39 -9.87
N THR A 4 80.02 -70.30 -11.06
CA THR A 4 80.01 -69.12 -11.93
C THR A 4 78.61 -68.95 -12.55
N LYS A 5 77.87 -67.92 -12.12
CA LYS A 5 76.59 -67.54 -12.77
C LYS A 5 76.87 -66.74 -14.06
N PRO A 6 76.29 -67.11 -15.21
CA PRO A 6 76.45 -66.34 -16.45
C PRO A 6 75.54 -65.11 -16.42
N LYS A 7 76.07 -63.94 -16.78
CA LYS A 7 75.26 -62.73 -17.02
C LYS A 7 74.65 -62.80 -18.43
N PRO A 8 73.37 -62.42 -18.59
CA PRO A 8 72.64 -62.59 -19.85
C PRO A 8 73.13 -61.63 -20.94
N PHE A 9 73.34 -62.16 -22.14
CA PHE A 9 73.60 -61.41 -23.36
C PHE A 9 72.33 -60.62 -23.73
N VAL A 10 72.37 -59.30 -23.56
CA VAL A 10 71.31 -58.40 -24.05
C VAL A 10 71.44 -58.27 -25.57
N PRO A 11 70.39 -58.58 -26.36
CA PRO A 11 70.39 -58.29 -27.79
C PRO A 11 70.55 -56.78 -28.01
N ALA A 12 71.42 -56.38 -28.94
CA ALA A 12 71.57 -54.98 -29.33
C ALA A 12 70.20 -54.41 -29.75
N LEU A 13 69.76 -53.33 -29.09
CA LEU A 13 68.62 -52.54 -29.55
C LEU A 13 68.95 -52.01 -30.94
N VAL A 14 68.39 -52.65 -31.97
CA VAL A 14 68.30 -52.08 -33.31
C VAL A 14 67.36 -50.88 -33.19
N PRO A 15 67.79 -49.65 -33.55
CA PRO A 15 66.91 -48.49 -33.56
C PRO A 15 65.67 -48.82 -34.42
N PRO A 16 64.45 -48.55 -33.93
CA PRO A 16 63.25 -48.71 -34.74
C PRO A 16 63.45 -47.90 -36.02
N LYS A 17 63.37 -48.55 -37.19
CA LYS A 17 63.33 -47.87 -38.48
C LYS A 17 62.15 -46.92 -38.44
N ILE A 18 62.44 -45.63 -38.30
CA ILE A 18 61.49 -44.54 -38.50
C ILE A 18 60.98 -44.72 -39.94
N PRO A 19 59.66 -44.88 -40.16
CA PRO A 19 59.12 -44.95 -41.50
C PRO A 19 59.60 -43.75 -42.31
N ASP A 20 60.19 -44.03 -43.47
CA ASP A 20 60.69 -43.02 -44.40
C ASP A 20 59.62 -41.96 -44.67
N GLY A 21 60.07 -40.70 -44.60
CA GLY A 21 59.21 -39.53 -44.50
C GLY A 21 58.14 -39.46 -45.57
N GLU A 22 56.90 -39.60 -45.13
CA GLU A 22 55.80 -38.84 -45.74
C GLU A 22 56.21 -37.37 -45.60
N LYS A 23 56.56 -36.72 -46.72
CA LYS A 23 56.89 -35.30 -46.74
C LYS A 23 55.73 -34.56 -46.09
N VAL A 24 55.96 -34.09 -44.88
CA VAL A 24 55.01 -33.27 -44.14
C VAL A 24 54.80 -32.00 -44.96
N ASP A 25 53.66 -31.92 -45.65
CA ASP A 25 53.29 -30.76 -46.44
C ASP A 25 52.84 -29.65 -45.48
N PHE A 26 53.73 -28.68 -45.26
CA PHE A 26 53.46 -27.55 -44.38
C PHE A 26 52.30 -26.69 -44.88
N ASP A 27 52.03 -26.65 -46.19
CA ASP A 27 50.88 -25.93 -46.75
C ASP A 27 49.58 -26.69 -46.48
N ASP A 28 49.60 -28.02 -46.46
CA ASP A 28 48.46 -28.86 -46.04
C ASP A 28 48.15 -28.67 -44.54
N ILE A 29 49.17 -28.62 -43.68
CA ILE A 29 48.98 -28.31 -42.25
C ILE A 29 48.37 -26.91 -42.06
N HIS A 30 48.84 -25.92 -42.81
CA HIS A 30 48.33 -24.55 -42.69
C HIS A 30 46.88 -24.44 -43.17
N ARG A 31 46.54 -25.09 -44.30
CA ARG A 31 45.14 -25.19 -44.78
C ARG A 31 44.23 -25.87 -43.76
N LYS A 32 44.63 -27.04 -43.25
CA LYS A 32 43.84 -27.80 -42.27
C LYS A 32 43.64 -27.02 -40.97
N ARG A 33 44.64 -26.23 -40.56
CA ARG A 33 44.49 -25.31 -39.42
C ARG A 33 43.47 -24.22 -39.72
N MET A 34 43.60 -23.51 -40.85
CA MET A 34 42.64 -22.46 -41.22
C MET A 34 41.21 -23.00 -41.36
N GLU A 35 41.03 -24.17 -41.96
CA GLU A 35 39.72 -24.81 -42.13
C GLU A 35 39.10 -25.23 -40.79
N LYS A 36 39.92 -25.77 -39.87
CA LYS A 36 39.50 -26.06 -38.50
C LYS A 36 39.09 -24.77 -37.77
N ASP A 37 39.94 -23.76 -37.78
CA ASP A 37 39.71 -22.49 -37.07
C ASP A 37 38.45 -21.79 -37.61
N LEU A 38 38.21 -21.84 -38.93
CA LEU A 38 37.00 -21.30 -39.55
C LEU A 38 35.74 -22.05 -39.11
N THR A 39 35.80 -23.38 -39.07
CA THR A 39 34.69 -24.25 -38.65
C THR A 39 34.39 -24.07 -37.15
N GLU A 40 35.43 -23.99 -36.33
CA GLU A 40 35.32 -23.75 -34.88
C GLU A 40 34.73 -22.36 -34.61
N LEU A 41 35.16 -21.34 -35.37
CA LEU A 41 34.59 -20.00 -35.29
C LEU A 41 33.10 -19.98 -35.68
N GLN A 42 32.71 -20.65 -36.77
CA GLN A 42 31.30 -20.77 -37.16
C GLN A 42 30.47 -21.47 -36.09
N THR A 43 30.98 -22.55 -35.52
CA THR A 43 30.32 -23.30 -34.45
C THR A 43 30.13 -22.44 -33.19
N LEU A 44 31.15 -21.66 -32.81
CA LEU A 44 31.08 -20.72 -31.68
C LEU A 44 30.07 -19.61 -31.90
N ILE A 45 30.02 -19.07 -33.12
CA ILE A 45 29.06 -18.05 -33.51
C ILE A 45 27.63 -18.62 -33.39
N GLU A 46 27.36 -19.76 -34.01
CA GLU A 46 26.03 -20.39 -33.97
C GLU A 46 25.61 -20.75 -32.54
N ALA A 47 26.51 -21.36 -31.76
CA ALA A 47 26.23 -21.71 -30.36
C ALA A 47 25.90 -20.47 -29.52
N HIS A 48 26.62 -19.36 -29.70
CA HIS A 48 26.35 -18.12 -28.98
C HIS A 48 24.98 -17.54 -29.35
N PHE A 49 24.65 -17.48 -30.65
CA PHE A 49 23.35 -16.95 -31.11
C PHE A 49 22.18 -17.82 -30.65
N GLU A 50 22.29 -19.14 -30.77
CA GLU A 50 21.24 -20.07 -30.31
C GLU A 50 21.06 -20.03 -28.79
N SER A 51 22.15 -19.96 -28.03
CA SER A 51 22.08 -19.82 -26.56
C SER A 51 21.40 -18.51 -26.17
N ARG A 52 21.82 -17.38 -26.75
CA ARG A 52 21.22 -16.06 -26.50
C ARG A 52 19.75 -16.03 -26.84
N LYS A 53 19.38 -16.58 -28.00
CA LYS A 53 17.99 -16.60 -28.47
C LYS A 53 17.09 -17.40 -27.53
N LYS A 54 17.55 -18.57 -27.06
CA LYS A 54 16.81 -19.39 -26.09
C LYS A 54 16.65 -18.67 -24.75
N GLU A 55 17.74 -18.10 -24.22
CA GLU A 55 17.69 -17.34 -22.97
C GLU A 55 16.75 -16.12 -23.07
N GLU A 56 16.80 -15.38 -24.19
CA GLU A 56 15.94 -14.23 -24.43
C GLU A 56 14.46 -14.63 -24.53
N GLU A 57 14.16 -15.72 -25.24
CA GLU A 57 12.81 -16.27 -25.34
C GLU A 57 12.27 -16.73 -23.97
N GLU A 58 13.10 -17.40 -23.16
CA GLU A 58 12.75 -17.77 -21.78
C GLU A 58 12.49 -16.55 -20.90
N LEU A 59 13.34 -15.52 -21.00
CA LEU A 59 13.20 -14.29 -20.25
C LEU A 59 11.94 -13.51 -20.63
N ILE A 60 11.62 -13.43 -21.92
CA ILE A 60 10.39 -12.82 -22.43
C ILE A 60 9.18 -13.59 -21.91
N ASN A 61 9.16 -14.92 -22.02
CA ASN A 61 8.07 -15.76 -21.53
C ASN A 61 7.86 -15.61 -20.02
N LEU A 62 8.95 -15.55 -19.24
CA LEU A 62 8.88 -15.33 -17.80
C LEU A 62 8.31 -13.95 -17.47
N THR A 63 8.78 -12.92 -18.17
CA THR A 63 8.34 -11.53 -17.99
C THR A 63 6.85 -11.39 -18.30
N GLN A 64 6.38 -11.94 -19.42
CA GLN A 64 4.96 -11.96 -19.79
C GLN A 64 4.10 -12.66 -18.74
N ARG A 65 4.55 -13.79 -18.17
CA ARG A 65 3.83 -14.48 -17.08
C ARG A 65 3.78 -13.65 -15.79
N ILE A 66 4.86 -12.92 -15.47
CA ILE A 66 4.88 -12.02 -14.31
C ILE A 66 3.92 -10.85 -14.53
N GLU A 67 3.92 -10.27 -15.72
CA GLU A 67 3.06 -9.16 -16.10
C GLU A 67 1.58 -9.56 -16.08
N HIS A 68 1.24 -10.72 -16.64
CA HIS A 68 -0.10 -11.29 -16.55
C HIS A 68 -0.59 -11.44 -15.11
N ARG A 69 0.24 -12.03 -14.23
CA ARG A 69 -0.10 -12.17 -12.79
C ARG A 69 -0.20 -10.84 -12.06
N ARG A 70 0.52 -9.80 -12.50
CA ARG A 70 0.37 -8.44 -11.95
C ARG A 70 -0.95 -7.83 -12.40
N ALA A 71 -1.30 -7.97 -13.68
CA ALA A 71 -2.57 -7.51 -14.22
C ALA A 71 -3.77 -8.20 -13.54
N GLU A 72 -3.73 -9.52 -13.36
CA GLU A 72 -4.77 -10.26 -12.65
C GLU A 72 -4.95 -9.79 -11.19
N ARG A 73 -3.84 -9.55 -10.47
CA ARG A 73 -3.91 -9.01 -9.10
C ARG A 73 -4.49 -7.60 -9.09
N ALA A 74 -4.10 -6.74 -10.02
CA ALA A 74 -4.65 -5.40 -10.16
C ALA A 74 -6.16 -5.45 -10.42
N GLU A 75 -6.61 -6.35 -11.28
CA GLU A 75 -8.03 -6.55 -11.58
C GLU A 75 -8.81 -7.10 -10.38
N GLN A 76 -8.26 -8.08 -9.66
CA GLN A 76 -8.84 -8.55 -8.40
C GLN A 76 -9.00 -7.42 -7.38
N HIS A 77 -8.01 -6.53 -7.27
CA HIS A 77 -8.10 -5.35 -6.41
C HIS A 77 -9.18 -4.36 -6.88
N ARG A 78 -9.29 -4.11 -8.19
CA ARG A 78 -10.37 -3.28 -8.76
C ARG A 78 -11.74 -3.84 -8.41
N ILE A 79 -11.97 -5.12 -8.68
CA ILE A 79 -13.25 -5.79 -8.39
C ILE A 79 -13.60 -5.72 -6.91
N ARG A 80 -12.62 -5.95 -6.01
CA ARG A 80 -12.85 -5.82 -4.56
C ARG A 80 -13.23 -4.40 -4.16
N THR A 81 -12.54 -3.40 -4.71
CA THR A 81 -12.79 -1.98 -4.43
C THR A 81 -14.16 -1.55 -4.93
N GLU A 82 -14.55 -1.99 -6.13
CA GLU A 82 -15.84 -1.72 -6.73
C GLU A 82 -16.98 -2.37 -5.95
N ARG A 83 -16.85 -3.64 -5.55
CA ARG A 83 -17.82 -4.33 -4.69
C ARG A 83 -17.97 -3.65 -3.33
N GLU A 84 -16.88 -3.19 -2.73
CA GLU A 84 -16.96 -2.45 -1.47
C GLU A 84 -17.67 -1.10 -1.66
N LYS A 85 -17.35 -0.38 -2.74
CA LYS A 85 -18.04 0.87 -3.09
C LYS A 85 -19.53 0.66 -3.32
N GLU A 86 -19.92 -0.41 -4.01
CA GLU A 86 -21.32 -0.77 -4.23
C GLU A 86 -22.05 -1.08 -2.91
N ARG A 87 -21.40 -1.81 -1.99
CA ARG A 87 -21.96 -2.07 -0.66
C ARG A 87 -22.17 -0.78 0.13
N GLN A 88 -21.18 0.11 0.15
CA GLN A 88 -21.30 1.41 0.82
C GLN A 88 -22.41 2.26 0.19
N ASN A 89 -22.52 2.26 -1.14
CA ASN A 89 -23.57 2.98 -1.85
C ASN A 89 -24.96 2.41 -1.53
N LYS A 90 -25.15 1.08 -1.52
CA LYS A 90 -26.43 0.45 -1.14
C LYS A 90 -26.85 0.80 0.29
N LEU A 91 -25.91 0.78 1.24
CA LEU A 91 -26.19 1.19 2.61
C LEU A 91 -26.55 2.68 2.72
N ALA A 92 -25.88 3.54 1.93
CA ALA A 92 -26.19 4.96 1.88
C ALA A 92 -27.56 5.21 1.25
N GLU A 93 -27.92 4.49 0.19
CA GLU A 93 -29.20 4.60 -0.52
C GLU A 93 -30.36 4.05 0.32
N GLU A 94 -30.20 2.90 0.99
CA GLU A 94 -31.21 2.37 1.92
C GLU A 94 -31.45 3.33 3.09
N LYS A 95 -30.37 3.91 3.62
CA LYS A 95 -30.46 4.92 4.68
C LYS A 95 -31.14 6.20 4.17
N ALA A 96 -30.84 6.64 2.95
CA ALA A 96 -31.49 7.80 2.34
C ALA A 96 -32.99 7.53 2.10
N ARG A 97 -33.37 6.36 1.61
CA ARG A 97 -34.77 5.96 1.40
C ARG A 97 -35.54 5.89 2.72
N LYS A 98 -34.93 5.34 3.77
CA LYS A 98 -35.52 5.29 5.12
C LYS A 98 -35.68 6.68 5.72
N GLU A 99 -34.71 7.56 5.48
CA GLU A 99 -34.77 8.96 5.90
C GLU A 99 -35.86 9.75 5.15
N GLU A 100 -36.06 9.47 3.86
CA GLU A 100 -37.12 10.06 3.04
C GLU A 100 -38.51 9.58 3.44
N GLU A 101 -38.69 8.28 3.70
CA GLU A 101 -39.94 7.73 4.24
C GLU A 101 -40.27 8.25 5.64
N GLU A 102 -39.27 8.38 6.52
CA GLU A 102 -39.44 8.95 7.86
C GLU A 102 -39.76 10.46 7.79
N ALA A 103 -39.14 11.19 6.85
CA ALA A 103 -39.46 12.59 6.60
C ALA A 103 -40.89 12.76 6.07
N LYS A 104 -41.33 11.90 5.15
CA LYS A 104 -42.71 11.92 4.62
C LYS A 104 -43.74 11.57 5.69
N ARG A 105 -43.49 10.53 6.49
CA ARG A 105 -44.37 10.15 7.62
C ARG A 105 -44.45 11.27 8.66
N LYS A 106 -43.33 11.92 8.96
CA LYS A 106 -43.27 13.05 9.88
C LYS A 106 -44.02 14.27 9.33
N ALA A 107 -43.94 14.54 8.03
CA ALA A 107 -44.71 15.61 7.39
C ALA A 107 -46.22 15.33 7.43
N ASP A 108 -46.65 14.09 7.18
CA ASP A 108 -48.06 13.68 7.29
C ASP A 108 -48.58 13.74 8.73
N ASP A 109 -47.78 13.30 9.71
CA ASP A 109 -48.14 13.39 11.13
C ASP A 109 -48.17 14.85 11.61
N ASP A 110 -47.29 15.72 11.13
CA ASP A 110 -47.29 17.14 11.46
C ASP A 110 -48.46 17.88 10.79
N ALA A 111 -48.86 17.47 9.58
CA ALA A 111 -50.06 17.98 8.91
C ALA A 111 -51.34 17.53 9.62
N LYS A 112 -51.42 16.27 10.07
CA LYS A 112 -52.53 15.78 10.90
C LYS A 112 -52.55 16.48 12.26
N LYS A 113 -51.40 16.66 12.91
CA LYS A 113 -51.28 17.41 14.16
C LYS A 113 -51.66 18.88 13.99
N LYS A 114 -51.24 19.56 12.92
CA LYS A 114 -51.69 20.93 12.60
C LYS A 114 -53.21 20.97 12.45
N LYS A 115 -53.83 20.03 11.72
CA LYS A 115 -55.29 19.96 11.59
C LYS A 115 -56.00 19.79 12.94
N VAL A 116 -55.44 18.99 13.86
CA VAL A 116 -55.98 18.79 15.21
C VAL A 116 -55.72 19.99 16.13
N LEU A 117 -54.57 20.65 15.97
CA LEU A 117 -54.07 21.71 16.85
C LEU A 117 -54.60 23.10 16.47
N THR A 118 -55.09 23.29 15.25
CA THR A 118 -55.91 24.47 14.90
C THR A 118 -57.19 24.54 15.75
N SER A 119 -57.61 23.43 16.39
CA SER A 119 -58.76 23.40 17.31
C SER A 119 -58.41 23.71 18.77
N PHE A 120 -57.14 23.79 19.17
CA PHE A 120 -56.78 24.02 20.58
C PHE A 120 -55.61 25.00 20.69
N GLN A 121 -55.97 26.24 21.06
CA GLN A 121 -55.13 27.38 21.45
C GLN A 121 -53.61 27.11 21.43
N TYR A 122 -52.97 27.61 20.38
CA TYR A 122 -51.58 27.36 20.07
C TYR A 122 -50.80 28.68 20.03
N THR A 123 -50.16 29.05 21.13
CA THR A 123 -49.32 30.26 21.23
C THR A 123 -47.85 29.99 21.58
N GLY A 124 -47.41 28.74 21.72
CA GLY A 124 -46.04 28.44 22.20
C GLY A 124 -45.16 27.56 21.32
N PHE A 125 -45.72 26.78 20.39
CA PHE A 125 -44.98 25.68 19.76
C PHE A 125 -44.58 25.93 18.29
N MET A 126 -45.10 26.98 17.62
CA MET A 126 -44.73 27.30 16.22
C MET A 126 -43.34 27.90 16.07
N GLN A 127 -42.87 28.64 17.07
CA GLN A 127 -41.57 29.31 16.99
C GLN A 127 -40.38 28.34 16.92
N ARG A 128 -40.58 27.06 17.23
CA ARG A 128 -39.52 26.03 17.17
C ARG A 128 -39.55 25.20 15.88
N THR A 129 -40.67 25.17 15.15
CA THR A 129 -40.82 24.34 13.95
C THR A 129 -40.36 25.05 12.67
N ASP A 130 -40.54 26.38 12.57
CA ASP A 130 -40.13 27.13 11.36
C ASP A 130 -38.60 27.22 11.17
N LYS A 131 -37.80 26.96 12.23
CA LYS A 131 -36.32 26.88 12.10
C LYS A 131 -35.80 25.52 11.63
N ARG A 132 -36.67 24.53 11.37
CA ARG A 132 -36.29 23.15 10.98
C ARG A 132 -36.47 22.84 9.48
N GLY A 133 -36.79 23.83 8.65
CA GLY A 133 -36.95 23.69 7.19
C GLY A 133 -35.73 24.12 6.35
N GLY A 134 -34.61 24.53 6.98
CA GLY A 134 -33.36 24.82 6.28
C GLY A 134 -32.52 23.56 6.00
N PRO A 135 -31.54 23.61 5.07
CA PRO A 135 -30.59 22.51 4.86
C PRO A 135 -30.05 22.04 6.21
N LYS A 136 -30.05 20.72 6.44
CA LYS A 136 -29.66 20.10 7.72
C LYS A 136 -28.35 20.70 8.19
N LYS A 137 -28.41 21.60 9.17
CA LYS A 137 -27.21 22.17 9.77
C LYS A 137 -26.41 21.01 10.35
N GLN A 138 -25.15 20.92 9.94
CA GLN A 138 -24.24 19.88 10.39
C GLN A 138 -24.28 19.78 11.91
N THR A 139 -24.48 18.57 12.42
CA THR A 139 -24.59 18.36 13.86
C THR A 139 -23.25 18.62 14.55
N GLU A 140 -23.25 19.04 15.82
CA GLU A 140 -21.99 19.22 16.57
C GLU A 140 -21.16 17.92 16.63
N ARG A 141 -21.83 16.75 16.56
CA ARG A 141 -21.16 15.45 16.45
C ARG A 141 -20.43 15.29 15.11
N GLU A 142 -21.06 15.66 14.00
CA GLU A 142 -20.46 15.63 12.67
C GLU A 142 -19.30 16.61 12.57
N LYS A 143 -19.48 17.86 13.02
CA LYS A 143 -18.40 18.85 13.04
C LYS A 143 -17.20 18.36 13.85
N LYS A 144 -17.44 17.82 15.05
CA LYS A 144 -16.37 17.22 15.87
C LYS A 144 -15.66 16.09 15.12
N LYS A 145 -16.41 15.21 14.46
CA LYS A 145 -15.82 14.09 13.69
C LYS A 145 -14.97 14.61 12.54
N THR A 146 -15.47 15.58 11.77
CA THR A 146 -14.75 16.21 10.65
C THR A 146 -13.45 16.88 11.11
N ILE A 147 -13.51 17.72 12.16
CA ILE A 147 -12.33 18.40 12.70
C ILE A 147 -11.29 17.39 13.23
N LEU A 148 -11.73 16.32 13.90
CA LEU A 148 -10.80 15.30 14.41
C LEU A 148 -10.18 14.48 13.27
N SER A 149 -10.92 14.20 12.19
CA SER A 149 -10.33 13.56 11.01
C SER A 149 -9.31 14.44 10.30
N GLU A 150 -9.58 15.75 10.18
CA GLU A 150 -8.64 16.71 9.58
C GLU A 150 -7.34 16.84 10.39
N ARG A 151 -7.43 16.77 11.72
CA ARG A 151 -6.26 16.80 12.61
C ARG A 151 -5.48 15.49 12.63
N ARG A 152 -6.10 14.37 12.24
CA ARG A 152 -5.46 13.05 12.27
C ARG A 152 -4.52 12.92 11.07
N LYS A 153 -3.22 12.89 11.34
CA LYS A 153 -2.20 12.55 10.34
C LYS A 153 -2.08 11.03 10.25
N GLU A 154 -2.14 10.50 9.03
CA GLU A 154 -1.90 9.07 8.78
C GLU A 154 -0.42 8.75 9.01
N LEU A 155 -0.16 7.62 9.65
CA LEU A 155 1.19 7.15 9.97
C LEU A 155 1.49 5.93 9.11
N ASN A 156 2.48 6.04 8.22
CA ASN A 156 2.98 4.91 7.45
C ASN A 156 4.31 4.45 8.05
N VAL A 157 4.38 3.18 8.48
CA VAL A 157 5.54 2.59 9.16
C VAL A 157 6.22 1.47 8.37
N GLU A 158 5.65 1.03 7.24
CA GLU A 158 6.03 -0.24 6.61
C GLU A 158 7.43 -0.24 5.98
N ASN A 159 7.95 0.94 5.60
CA ASN A 159 9.23 1.07 4.89
C ASN A 159 10.18 2.11 5.54
N LEU A 160 10.10 2.33 6.85
CA LEU A 160 10.99 3.26 7.55
C LEU A 160 12.26 2.56 8.07
N SER A 161 13.40 3.23 7.94
CA SER A 161 14.64 2.81 8.60
C SER A 161 14.56 3.02 10.11
N ALA A 162 15.39 2.30 10.87
CA ALA A 162 15.40 2.37 12.34
C ALA A 162 15.58 3.80 12.87
N ASP A 163 16.43 4.61 12.25
CA ASP A 163 16.64 6.01 12.66
C ASP A 163 15.40 6.87 12.41
N LYS A 164 14.76 6.71 11.23
CA LYS A 164 13.51 7.42 10.91
C LYS A 164 12.36 7.02 11.85
N LEU A 165 12.32 5.75 12.28
CA LEU A 165 11.34 5.31 13.28
C LEU A 165 11.56 6.00 14.64
N ARG A 166 12.81 6.18 15.07
CA ARG A 166 13.13 6.89 16.32
C ARG A 166 12.77 8.37 16.23
N GLU A 167 13.04 9.02 15.11
CA GLU A 167 12.64 10.41 14.87
C GLU A 167 11.11 10.55 14.92
N THR A 168 10.40 9.70 14.17
CA THR A 168 8.94 9.70 14.11
C THR A 168 8.31 9.45 15.49
N ALA A 169 8.86 8.53 16.27
CA ALA A 169 8.40 8.28 17.64
C ALA A 169 8.59 9.50 18.55
N ASN A 170 9.73 10.19 18.44
CA ASN A 170 9.98 11.43 19.19
C ASN A 170 9.03 12.57 18.79
N GLU A 171 8.72 12.71 17.49
CA GLU A 171 7.77 13.69 17.00
C GLU A 171 6.34 13.43 17.52
N LEU A 172 5.89 12.18 17.47
CA LEU A 172 4.60 11.77 18.01
C LEU A 172 4.52 12.02 19.52
N TRP A 173 5.58 11.73 20.26
CA TRP A 173 5.66 11.99 21.70
C TRP A 173 5.56 13.50 22.00
N LYS A 174 6.30 14.35 21.28
CA LYS A 174 6.22 15.81 21.42
C LYS A 174 4.80 16.33 21.11
N SER A 175 4.19 15.83 20.04
CA SER A 175 2.81 16.17 19.66
C SER A 175 1.80 15.78 20.75
N MET A 176 1.92 14.58 21.30
CA MET A 176 1.07 14.11 22.39
C MET A 176 1.20 14.99 23.64
N ARG A 177 2.44 15.31 24.02
CA ARG A 177 2.71 16.19 25.16
C ARG A 177 2.14 17.60 24.98
N GLN A 178 2.22 18.16 23.77
CA GLN A 178 1.61 19.45 23.45
C GLN A 178 0.08 19.41 23.61
N LEU A 179 -0.57 18.36 23.09
CA LEU A 179 -2.03 18.19 23.22
C LEU A 179 -2.46 18.04 24.69
N GLU A 180 -1.67 17.34 25.51
CA GLU A 180 -1.92 17.22 26.95
C GLU A 180 -1.80 18.56 27.67
N ALA A 181 -0.78 19.36 27.34
CA ALA A 181 -0.62 20.70 27.90
C ALA A 181 -1.80 21.62 27.54
N GLU A 182 -2.23 21.64 26.27
CA GLU A 182 -3.40 22.40 25.84
C GLU A 182 -4.68 21.96 26.54
N LYS A 183 -4.87 20.65 26.71
CA LYS A 183 -6.02 20.10 27.44
C LYS A 183 -6.01 20.58 28.90
N PHE A 184 -4.85 20.56 29.56
CA PHE A 184 -4.72 21.02 30.94
C PHE A 184 -5.11 22.49 31.08
N GLU A 185 -4.58 23.36 30.21
CA GLU A 185 -4.90 24.79 30.19
C GLU A 185 -6.40 25.03 29.96
N LEU A 186 -7.02 24.31 29.02
CA LEU A 186 -8.46 24.41 28.77
C LEU A 186 -9.29 23.95 29.97
N GLN A 187 -8.88 22.90 30.67
CA GLN A 187 -9.53 22.42 31.88
C GLN A 187 -9.43 23.46 33.01
N TYR A 188 -8.25 24.06 33.20
CA TYR A 188 -8.04 25.10 34.19
C TYR A 188 -8.90 26.35 33.90
N ARG A 189 -8.91 26.82 32.65
CA ARG A 189 -9.78 27.93 32.22
C ARG A 189 -11.26 27.62 32.44
N TYR A 190 -11.70 26.40 32.11
CA TYR A 190 -13.09 25.98 32.33
C TYR A 190 -13.48 26.03 33.81
N MET A 191 -12.59 25.61 34.72
CA MET A 191 -12.81 25.71 36.16
C MET A 191 -12.97 27.17 36.63
N CYS A 192 -12.10 28.07 36.17
CA CYS A 192 -12.19 29.49 36.48
C CYS A 192 -13.51 30.10 35.96
N GLN A 193 -13.84 29.85 34.69
CA GLN A 193 -15.08 30.32 34.08
C GLN A 193 -16.33 29.82 34.81
N LYS A 194 -16.32 28.56 35.28
CA LYS A 194 -17.43 28.00 36.05
C LYS A 194 -17.64 28.75 37.37
N TYR A 195 -16.56 29.12 38.05
CA TYR A 195 -16.62 29.94 39.25
C TYR A 195 -17.14 31.35 38.94
N GLU A 196 -16.58 32.01 37.92
CA GLU A 196 -17.01 33.34 37.48
C GLU A 196 -18.51 33.38 37.14
N ILE A 197 -19.02 32.39 36.41
CA ILE A 197 -20.45 32.28 36.09
C ILE A 197 -21.28 32.18 37.37
N THR A 198 -20.82 31.45 38.37
CA THR A 198 -21.52 31.32 39.66
C THR A 198 -21.60 32.66 40.38
N VAL A 199 -20.48 33.38 40.46
CA VAL A 199 -20.43 34.73 41.06
C VAL A 199 -21.31 35.71 40.29
N LEU A 200 -21.25 35.69 38.96
CA LEU A 200 -22.07 36.57 38.12
C LEU A 200 -23.56 36.30 38.29
N ARG A 201 -23.99 35.04 38.41
CA ARG A 201 -25.38 34.68 38.69
C ARG A 201 -25.85 35.24 40.03
N ASN A 202 -25.01 35.12 41.07
CA ASN A 202 -25.32 35.67 42.39
C ASN A 202 -25.46 37.20 42.33
N ARG A 203 -24.50 37.89 41.71
CA ARG A 203 -24.54 39.34 41.51
C ARG A 203 -25.82 39.79 40.80
N VAL A 204 -26.21 39.10 39.72
CA VAL A 204 -27.46 39.40 39.00
C VAL A 204 -28.67 39.23 39.92
N SER A 205 -28.73 38.12 40.68
CA SER A 205 -29.85 37.88 41.61
C SER A 205 -29.93 38.95 42.70
N ASP A 206 -28.80 39.35 43.27
CA ASP A 206 -28.75 40.37 44.32
C ASP A 206 -29.17 41.74 43.81
N HIS A 207 -28.81 42.09 42.56
CA HIS A 207 -29.25 43.32 41.91
C HIS A 207 -30.73 43.29 41.49
N GLN A 208 -31.33 42.11 41.29
CA GLN A 208 -32.76 41.93 40.97
C GLN A 208 -33.66 41.87 42.22
N LYS A 209 -33.11 41.67 43.41
CA LYS A 209 -33.84 41.64 44.69
C LYS A 209 -34.06 43.04 45.30
N LYS A 210 -33.73 44.11 44.57
CA LYS A 210 -34.14 45.48 44.87
C LYS A 210 -35.41 45.81 44.09
#